data_AF-A0A7W3ALU1-F1
#
_entry.id   AF-A0A7W3ALU1-F1
#
_cell.length_a   1.000
_cell.length_b   1.000
_cell.length_c   1.000
_cell.angle_alpha   90.00
_cell.angle_beta   90.00
_cell.angle_gamma   90.00
#
_symmetry.space_group_name_H-M   'P 1'
#
loop_
_entity.id
_entity.type
_entity.pdbx_description
1 polymer ?
#
loop_
_entity_poly.entity_id
_entity_poly.type
_entity_poly.pdbx_seq_one_letter_code
_entity_poly.pdbx_strand_id
1 'polypeptide(L)'
;MFGRDISSMKAAKTGTKGVYTISYRRPSDNQKFSFDCKLSDDNVIWRESGQSTDRWNGVGNVEYNVVYAVKNSTLTITELHAGLDDVTYKFSMKDFQ
;
A
#
# COMPACT_ATOMS: atom_id res chain seq x y z
N MET A 1 -0.61 9.05 3.60
CA MET A 1 0.50 8.59 2.70
C MET A 1 1.79 9.43 2.80
N PHE A 2 2.63 9.12 3.80
CA PHE A 2 4.07 9.41 4.04
C PHE A 2 4.83 10.64 3.50
N GLY A 3 4.26 11.61 2.77
CA GLY A 3 5.02 12.75 2.24
C GLY A 3 6.21 12.34 1.36
N ARG A 4 6.12 11.16 0.74
CA ARG A 4 7.20 10.56 -0.06
C ARG A 4 6.85 10.64 -1.53
N ASP A 5 7.86 10.94 -2.32
CA ASP A 5 7.76 10.96 -3.77
C ASP A 5 7.42 9.55 -4.28
N ILE A 6 6.24 9.42 -4.88
CA ILE A 6 5.71 8.16 -5.41
C ILE A 6 6.59 7.66 -6.55
N SER A 7 7.21 8.56 -7.33
CA SER A 7 8.10 8.22 -8.44
C SER A 7 9.35 7.44 -7.99
N SER A 8 9.74 7.57 -6.72
CA SER A 8 10.87 6.85 -6.13
C SER A 8 10.58 5.39 -5.79
N MET A 9 9.31 4.98 -5.84
CA MET A 9 8.87 3.64 -5.50
C MET A 9 8.97 2.70 -6.70
N LYS A 10 9.35 1.45 -6.44
CA LYS A 10 9.44 0.38 -7.44
C LYS A 10 8.49 -0.74 -7.07
N ALA A 11 7.63 -1.11 -8.02
CA ALA A 11 6.76 -2.26 -7.92
C ALA A 11 7.32 -3.44 -8.72
N ALA A 12 7.41 -4.61 -8.11
CA ALA A 12 7.79 -5.86 -8.74
C ALA A 12 6.68 -6.89 -8.58
N LYS A 13 6.41 -7.66 -9.65
CA LYS A 13 5.53 -8.83 -9.56
C LYS A 13 6.19 -9.90 -8.71
N THR A 14 5.40 -10.55 -7.86
CA THR A 14 5.83 -11.79 -7.22
C THR A 14 5.39 -13.00 -8.06
N GLY A 15 5.84 -14.21 -7.69
CA GLY A 15 5.33 -15.45 -8.28
C GLY A 15 3.85 -15.73 -7.96
N THR A 16 3.25 -14.95 -7.04
CA THR A 16 1.87 -15.10 -6.61
C THR A 16 0.98 -14.04 -7.25
N LYS A 17 -0.11 -14.47 -7.89
CA LYS A 17 -1.08 -13.56 -8.52
C LYS A 17 -1.70 -12.63 -7.48
N GLY A 18 -1.79 -11.34 -7.81
CA GLY A 18 -2.36 -10.32 -6.92
C GLY A 18 -1.44 -9.88 -5.78
N VAL A 19 -0.20 -10.40 -5.74
CA VAL A 19 0.81 -9.98 -4.77
C VAL A 19 1.97 -9.29 -5.48
N TYR A 20 2.32 -8.11 -4.99
CA TYR A 20 3.37 -7.25 -5.52
C TYR A 20 4.32 -6.84 -4.39
N THR A 21 5.61 -6.78 -4.69
CA THR A 21 6.58 -6.22 -3.76
C THR A 21 6.83 -4.76 -4.14
N ILE A 22 6.59 -3.86 -3.18
CA ILE A 22 6.87 -2.43 -3.31
C ILE A 22 8.13 -2.13 -2.52
N SER A 23 9.11 -1.50 -3.18
CA SER A 23 10.35 -1.10 -2.52
C SER A 23 10.72 0.33 -2.84
N TYR A 24 11.34 1.01 -1.89
CA TYR A 24 11.86 2.37 -2.06
C TYR A 24 13.07 2.58 -1.15
N ARG A 25 13.83 3.64 -1.43
CA ARG A 25 14.87 4.15 -0.53
C ARG A 25 14.34 5.39 0.15
N ARG A 26 14.35 5.41 1.49
CA ARG A 26 13.91 6.58 2.24
C ARG A 26 14.92 7.72 2.03
N PRO A 27 14.51 8.92 1.56
CA PRO A 27 15.48 9.98 1.23
C PRO A 27 16.31 10.48 2.41
N SER A 28 15.77 10.46 3.63
CA SER A 28 16.43 11.02 4.83
C SER A 28 17.69 10.26 5.26
N ASP A 29 17.76 8.95 5.00
CA ASP A 29 18.84 8.09 5.49
C ASP A 29 19.24 6.97 4.51
N ASN A 30 18.69 6.98 3.30
CA ASN A 30 18.96 6.03 2.23
C ASN A 30 18.67 4.55 2.57
N GLN A 31 17.98 4.28 3.68
CA GLN A 31 17.58 2.93 4.05
C GLN A 31 16.59 2.38 3.04
N LYS A 32 16.77 1.11 2.67
CA LYS A 32 15.88 0.41 1.74
C LYS A 32 14.76 -0.24 2.53
N PHE A 33 13.53 0.05 2.14
CA PHE A 33 12.34 -0.62 2.67
C PHE A 33 11.70 -1.45 1.57
N SER A 34 11.05 -2.54 1.97
CA SER A 34 10.34 -3.44 1.07
C SER A 34 9.09 -3.96 1.75
N PHE A 35 7.98 -3.94 1.03
CA PHE A 35 6.69 -4.41 1.50
C PHE A 35 6.09 -5.37 0.49
N ASP A 36 5.56 -6.49 0.96
CA ASP A 36 4.71 -7.36 0.16
C ASP A 36 3.27 -6.85 0.32
N CYS A 37 2.61 -6.57 -0.80
CA CYS A 37 1.25 -6.05 -0.86
C CYS A 37 0.37 -7.02 -1.63
N LYS A 38 -0.70 -7.50 -0.99
CA LYS A 38 -1.74 -8.36 -1.56
C LYS A 38 -2.99 -7.51 -1.80
N LEU A 39 -3.44 -7.47 -3.05
CA LEU A 39 -4.77 -6.95 -3.39
C LEU A 39 -5.79 -8.03 -3.02
N SER A 40 -6.72 -7.71 -2.13
CA SER A 40 -7.77 -8.60 -1.65
C SER A 40 -9.10 -7.89 -1.84
N ASP A 41 -9.82 -8.23 -2.91
CA ASP A 41 -11.04 -7.53 -3.33
C ASP A 41 -10.80 -6.02 -3.50
N ASP A 42 -11.44 -5.21 -2.66
CA ASP A 42 -11.32 -3.74 -2.59
C ASP A 42 -10.28 -3.27 -1.55
N ASN A 43 -9.64 -4.19 -0.84
CA ASN A 43 -8.69 -3.92 0.22
C ASN A 43 -7.24 -4.20 -0.18
N VAL A 44 -6.32 -3.49 0.47
CA VAL A 44 -4.88 -3.75 0.41
C VAL A 44 -4.41 -4.32 1.74
N ILE A 45 -3.82 -5.50 1.69
CA ILE A 45 -3.13 -6.12 2.81
C ILE A 45 -1.64 -6.02 2.56
N TRP A 46 -0.86 -5.50 3.52
CA TRP A 46 0.59 -5.40 3.37
C TRP A 46 1.33 -5.91 4.60
N ARG A 47 2.60 -6.23 4.39
CA ARG A 47 3.58 -6.56 5.43
C ARG A 47 4.97 -6.15 4.97
N GLU A 48 5.90 -5.97 5.90
CA GLU A 48 7.31 -5.87 5.53
C GLU A 48 7.77 -7.18 4.87
N SER A 49 8.51 -7.08 3.76
CA SER A 49 8.90 -8.27 2.98
C SER A 49 9.75 -9.22 3.83
N GLY A 50 9.41 -10.50 3.82
CA GLY A 50 10.08 -11.53 4.63
C GLY A 50 9.64 -11.61 6.09
N GLN A 51 8.78 -10.68 6.55
CA GLN A 51 8.20 -10.76 7.89
C GLN A 51 6.91 -11.59 7.89
N SER A 52 6.63 -12.22 9.03
CA SER A 52 5.36 -12.91 9.27
C SER A 52 4.39 -12.00 10.03
N THR A 53 3.11 -12.06 9.68
CA THR A 53 2.04 -11.33 10.37
C THR A 53 0.71 -12.02 10.14
N ASP A 54 -0.11 -12.09 11.17
CA ASP A 54 -1.47 -12.62 11.12
C ASP A 54 -2.34 -11.85 10.12
N ARG A 55 -2.09 -10.54 9.96
CA ARG A 55 -2.82 -9.67 9.01
C ARG A 55 -2.79 -10.25 7.60
N TRP A 56 -1.68 -10.86 7.22
CA TRP A 56 -1.50 -11.46 5.89
C TRP A 56 -2.49 -12.60 5.63
N ASN A 57 -2.91 -13.29 6.69
CA ASN A 57 -3.88 -14.37 6.68
C ASN A 57 -5.32 -13.89 6.89
N GLY A 58 -5.55 -12.56 6.89
CA GLY A 58 -6.88 -11.98 7.07
C GLY A 58 -7.36 -11.94 8.52
N VAL A 59 -6.46 -12.13 9.48
CA VAL A 59 -6.75 -12.13 10.92
C VAL A 59 -5.82 -11.17 11.67
N GLY A 60 -6.21 -10.72 12.86
CA GLY A 60 -5.36 -9.85 13.69
C GLY A 60 -5.73 -8.36 13.64
N ASN A 61 -5.24 -7.64 14.65
CA ASN A 61 -5.58 -6.24 14.86
C ASN A 61 -4.79 -5.34 13.92
N VAL A 62 -5.47 -4.31 13.42
CA VAL A 62 -4.89 -3.30 12.55
C VAL A 62 -5.29 -1.93 13.07
N GLU A 63 -4.37 -0.98 12.96
CA GLU A 63 -4.66 0.41 13.29
C GLU A 63 -5.68 1.00 12.30
N TYR A 64 -5.57 0.62 11.02
CA TYR A 64 -6.51 0.96 9.97
C TYR A 64 -6.51 -0.07 8.83
N ASN A 65 -7.62 -0.08 8.09
CA ASN A 65 -7.74 -0.76 6.81
C ASN A 65 -7.46 0.21 5.66
N VAL A 66 -7.05 -0.32 4.51
CA VAL A 66 -6.84 0.49 3.30
C VAL A 66 -7.68 -0.10 2.21
N VAL A 67 -8.68 0.67 1.78
CA VAL A 67 -9.51 0.35 0.62
C VAL A 67 -9.09 1.18 -0.57
N TYR A 68 -9.29 0.65 -1.77
CA TYR A 68 -8.99 1.36 -3.00
C TYR A 68 -10.10 1.19 -4.03
N ALA A 69 -10.27 2.22 -4.87
CA ALA A 69 -11.15 2.19 -6.01
C ALA A 69 -10.46 2.84 -7.21
N VAL A 70 -10.57 2.21 -8.38
CA VAL A 70 -10.09 2.77 -9.65
C VAL A 70 -11.30 3.09 -10.52
N LYS A 71 -11.50 4.37 -10.82
CA LYS A 71 -12.58 4.84 -11.70
C LYS A 71 -12.05 5.93 -12.62
N ASN A 72 -12.33 5.82 -13.92
CA ASN A 72 -11.93 6.81 -14.93
C ASN A 72 -10.45 7.22 -14.81
N SER A 73 -9.55 6.24 -14.67
CA SER A 73 -8.10 6.44 -14.50
C SER A 73 -7.69 7.24 -13.26
N THR A 74 -8.58 7.39 -12.29
CA THR A 74 -8.31 7.95 -10.97
C THR A 74 -8.30 6.83 -9.95
N LEU A 75 -7.21 6.72 -9.19
CA LEU A 75 -7.10 5.87 -8.02
C LEU A 75 -7.55 6.67 -6.80
N THR A 76 -8.54 6.18 -6.08
CA THR A 76 -8.91 6.66 -4.76
C THR A 76 -8.44 5.64 -3.73
N ILE A 77 -7.75 6.09 -2.69
CA ILE A 77 -7.32 5.27 -1.55
C ILE A 77 -7.94 5.87 -0.30
N THR A 78 -8.56 5.04 0.53
CA THR A 78 -9.13 5.48 1.80
C THR A 78 -8.55 4.64 2.92
N GLU A 79 -7.99 5.31 3.92
CA GLU A 79 -7.59 4.74 5.20
C GLU A 79 -8.81 4.76 6.12
N LEU A 80 -9.27 3.58 6.54
CA LEU A 80 -10.42 3.40 7.43
C LEU A 80 -9.94 3.20 8.86
N HIS A 81 -10.11 4.22 9.71
CA HIS A 81 -9.61 4.25 11.08
C HIS A 81 -10.73 3.95 12.08
N ALA A 82 -10.49 3.05 13.04
CA ALA A 82 -11.50 2.70 14.02
C ALA A 82 -11.76 3.86 14.99
N GLY A 83 -12.95 4.45 14.94
CA GLY A 83 -13.36 5.52 15.86
C GLY A 83 -12.78 6.90 15.54
N LEU A 84 -12.16 7.07 14.36
CA LEU A 84 -11.68 8.34 13.82
C LEU A 84 -12.23 8.54 12.40
N ASP A 85 -12.10 9.76 11.87
CA ASP A 85 -12.49 10.05 10.50
C ASP A 85 -11.58 9.32 9.49
N ASP A 86 -12.20 8.88 8.39
CA ASP A 86 -11.49 8.27 7.27
C ASP A 86 -10.61 9.30 6.56
N VAL A 87 -9.43 8.85 6.11
CA VAL A 87 -8.51 9.70 5.35
C VAL A 87 -8.48 9.25 3.89
N THR A 88 -8.88 10.14 2.98
CA THR A 88 -8.96 9.82 1.54
C THR A 88 -7.89 10.55 0.73
N TYR A 89 -7.25 9.80 -0.16
CA TYR A 89 -6.28 10.28 -1.14
C TYR A 89 -6.77 9.98 -2.55
N LYS A 90 -6.46 10.88 -3.48
CA LYS A 90 -6.79 10.71 -4.90
C LYS A 90 -5.53 10.91 -5.72
N PHE A 91 -5.31 9.99 -6.65
CA PHE A 91 -4.18 9.99 -7.55
C PHE A 91 -4.68 9.80 -8.98
N SER A 92 -4.08 10.55 -9.89
CA SER A 92 -4.19 10.38 -11.32
C SER A 92 -2.98 9.62 -11.85
N MET A 93 -3.04 9.14 -13.10
CA MET A 93 -1.89 8.51 -13.75
C MET A 93 -0.63 9.38 -13.78
N LYS A 94 -0.76 10.71 -13.76
CA LYS A 94 0.37 11.65 -13.81
C LYS A 94 1.16 11.68 -12.50
N ASP A 95 0.54 11.29 -11.39
CA ASP A 95 1.19 11.28 -10.08
C ASP A 95 2.15 10.08 -9.91
N PHE A 96 2.19 9.18 -10.90
CA PHE A 96 3.06 8.00 -10.95
C PHE A 96 4.15 8.10 -12.04
N GLN A 97 4.28 9.26 -12.70
CA GLN A 97 5.22 9.50 -13.79
C GLN A 97 6.52 10.16 -13.31
#